data_AF-A0A957DQK8-F1
#
_entry.id   AF-A0A957DQK8-F1
#
_cell.length_a   1.000
_cell.length_b   1.000
_cell.length_c   1.000
_cell.angle_alpha   90.00
_cell.angle_beta   90.00
_cell.angle_gamma   90.00
#
_symmetry.space_group_name_H-M   'P 1'
#
loop_
_entity.id
_entity.type
_entity.pdbx_description
1 polymer ?
#
loop_
_entity_poly.entity_id
_entity_poly.type
_entity_poly.pdbx_seq_one_letter_code
_entity_poly.pdbx_strand_id
1 'polypeptide(L)' 'MKRTIFDDEHNMFRQAVRRFVQNEVTPYHEQWEHEGIVPRSLWLKAGELGFLCMDAPEAYG' A
#
# COMPACT_ATOMS: atom_id res chain seq x y z
N MET A 1 -18.21 0.73 -17.22
CA MET A 1 -18.08 2.18 -17.46
C MET A 1 -16.69 2.62 -17.02
N LYS A 2 -15.96 3.42 -17.81
CA LYS A 2 -14.62 3.91 -17.42
C LYS A 2 -14.78 5.01 -16.36
N ARG A 3 -14.07 4.91 -15.24
CA ARG A 3 -14.00 5.98 -14.23
C ARG A 3 -13.13 7.11 -14.76
N THR A 4 -13.63 8.35 -14.74
CA THR A 4 -12.97 9.53 -15.33
C THR A 4 -12.21 10.39 -14.33
N ILE A 5 -12.29 10.07 -13.04
CA ILE A 5 -11.64 10.81 -11.95
C ILE A 5 -10.15 10.49 -11.75
N PHE A 6 -9.57 9.60 -12.56
CA PHE A 6 -8.19 9.15 -12.42
C PHE A 6 -7.36 9.57 -13.64
N ASP A 7 -6.27 10.27 -13.39
CA ASP A 7 -5.23 10.56 -14.37
C ASP A 7 -4.12 9.48 -14.36
N ASP A 8 -3.04 9.74 -15.09
CA ASP A 8 -1.91 8.84 -15.24
C ASP A 8 -1.13 8.64 -13.93
N GLU A 9 -0.99 9.67 -13.09
CA GLU A 9 -0.31 9.57 -11.80
C GLU A 9 -1.07 8.63 -10.87
N HIS A 10 -2.40 8.75 -10.81
CA HIS A 10 -3.24 7.82 -10.05
C HIS A 10 -3.10 6.38 -10.56
N ASN A 11 -2.99 6.19 -11.88
CA ASN A 11 -2.83 4.86 -12.47
C ASN A 11 -1.44 4.27 -12.19
N MET A 12 -0.39 5.08 -12.21
CA MET A 12 0.97 4.69 -11.83
C MET A 12 1.03 4.29 -10.35
N PHE A 13 0.49 5.12 -9.46
CA PHE A 13 0.40 4.83 -8.04
C PHE A 13 -0.35 3.52 -7.77
N ARG A 14 -1.51 3.33 -8.40
CA ARG A 14 -2.29 2.08 -8.29
C ARG A 14 -1.48 0.85 -8.71
N GLN A 15 -0.66 0.96 -9.75
CA GLN A 15 0.19 -0.15 -10.20
C GLN A 15 1.29 -0.46 -9.17
N ALA A 16 1.90 0.57 -8.57
CA ALA A 16 2.90 0.40 -7.52
C ALA A 16 2.30 -0.31 -6.29
N VAL A 17 1.16 0.17 -5.78
CA VAL A 17 0.46 -0.46 -4.65
C VAL A 17 0.05 -1.90 -4.99
N ARG A 18 -0.45 -2.17 -6.21
CA ARG A 18 -0.80 -3.53 -6.62
C ARG A 18 0.39 -4.48 -6.54
N ARG A 19 1.56 -4.07 -7.03
CA ARG A 19 2.79 -4.89 -6.97
C ARG A 19 3.22 -5.14 -5.53
N PHE A 20 3.15 -4.12 -4.68
CA PHE A 20 3.42 -4.27 -3.24
C PHE A 20 2.48 -5.28 -2.60
N VAL A 21 1.17 -5.18 -2.81
CA VAL A 21 0.21 -6.14 -2.26
C VAL A 21 0.46 -7.56 -2.80
N GLN A 22 0.78 -7.71 -4.08
CA GLN A 22 1.07 -9.02 -4.68
C GLN A 22 2.30 -9.69 -4.07
N ASN A 23 3.35 -8.91 -3.79
CA ASN A 23 4.64 -9.45 -3.35
C ASN A 23 4.76 -9.53 -1.82
N GLU A 24 4.15 -8.60 -1.10
CA GLU A 24 4.42 -8.36 0.32
C GLU A 24 3.23 -8.69 1.22
N VAL A 25 2.01 -8.78 0.67
CA VAL A 25 0.78 -9.03 1.45
C VAL A 25 0.18 -10.39 1.10
N THR A 26 -0.13 -10.59 -0.18
CA THR A 26 -0.88 -11.77 -0.67
C THR A 26 -0.26 -13.11 -0.24
N PRO A 27 1.08 -13.30 -0.27
CA PRO A 27 1.68 -14.58 0.11
C PRO A 27 1.56 -14.92 1.60
N TYR A 28 1.29 -13.93 2.46
CA TYR A 28 1.37 -14.06 3.92
C TYR A 28 0.04 -13.78 4.62
N HIS A 29 -0.96 -13.25 3.90
CA HIS A 29 -2.22 -12.77 4.47
C HIS A 29 -2.98 -13.85 5.26
N GLU A 30 -3.05 -15.09 4.75
CA GLU A 30 -3.74 -16.20 5.43
C GLU A 30 -3.12 -16.51 6.81
N GLN A 31 -1.79 -16.47 6.90
CA GLN A 31 -1.10 -16.66 8.17
C GLN A 31 -1.44 -15.55 9.16
N TRP A 32 -1.42 -14.28 8.72
CA TRP A 32 -1.73 -13.14 9.59
C TRP A 32 -3.18 -13.15 10.06
N GLU A 33 -4.10 -13.63 9.22
CA GLU A 33 -5.50 -13.82 9.60
C GLU A 33 -5.63 -14.90 10.69
N HIS A 34 -4.92 -16.03 10.54
CA HIS A 34 -4.87 -17.07 11.56
C HIS A 34 -4.26 -16.59 12.89
N GLU A 35 -3.17 -15.83 12.82
CA GLU A 35 -2.46 -15.27 13.98
C GLU A 35 -3.17 -14.05 14.58
N GLY A 36 -4.11 -13.45 13.86
CA GLY A 36 -4.86 -12.26 14.26
C GLY A 36 -4.02 -10.97 14.26
N ILE A 37 -2.87 -10.95 13.59
CA ILE A 37 -1.98 -9.79 13.57
C ILE A 37 -1.23 -9.63 12.25
N VAL A 38 -1.19 -8.39 11.75
CA VAL A 38 -0.34 -8.01 10.62
C VAL A 38 1.03 -7.55 11.16
N PRO A 39 2.16 -8.06 10.64
CA PRO A 39 3.47 -7.78 11.20
C PRO A 39 3.85 -6.30 11.05
N ARG A 40 4.48 -5.73 12.09
CA ARG A 40 4.94 -4.34 12.11
C ARG A 40 5.89 -3.99 10.96
N SER A 41 6.69 -4.97 10.51
CA SER A 41 7.63 -4.81 9.41
C SER A 41 6.95 -4.49 8.08
N LEU A 42 5.75 -5.04 7.82
CA LEU A 42 4.97 -4.70 6.62
C LEU A 42 4.63 -3.21 6.61
N TRP A 43 4.16 -2.69 7.75
CA TRP A 43 3.79 -1.28 7.88
C TRP A 43 5.00 -0.35 7.71
N LEU A 44 6.16 -0.73 8.25
CA LEU A 44 7.41 0.01 8.04
C LEU A 44 7.76 0.06 6.55
N LYS A 45 7.69 -1.07 5.85
CA LYS A 45 7.96 -1.15 4.41
C LYS A 45 6.97 -0.33 3.58
N ALA A 46 5.69 -0.33 3.95
CA ALA A 46 4.69 0.51 3.30
C ALA A 46 4.99 2.02 3.51
N GLY A 47 5.44 2.41 4.70
CA GLY A 47 5.86 3.78 5.01
C GLY A 47 7.07 4.23 4.20
N GLU A 48 8.10 3.39 4.08
CA GLU A 48 9.29 3.66 3.26
C GLU A 48 8.96 3.87 1.77
N LEU A 49 7.87 3.27 1.28
CA LEU A 49 7.38 3.42 -0.09
C LEU A 49 6.40 4.60 -0.26
N GLY A 50 6.14 5.37 0.80
CA GLY A 50 5.21 6.50 0.78
C GLY A 50 3.74 6.10 0.66
N PHE A 51 3.37 4.87 1.02
CA PHE A 51 1.99 4.38 0.91
C PHE A 51 1.10 4.72 2.11
N LEU A 52 1.67 5.35 3.14
CA LEU A 52 0.97 5.72 4.37
C LEU A 52 0.95 7.25 4.50
N CYS A 53 -0.16 7.79 5.04
CA CYS A 53 -0.31 9.21 5.33
C CYS A 53 -0.05 10.14 4.12
N MET A 54 -0.50 9.76 2.92
CA MET A 54 -0.21 10.47 1.67
C MET A 54 -0.74 11.91 1.60
N ASP A 55 -1.70 12.27 2.45
CA ASP A 55 -2.29 13.60 2.58
C ASP A 55 -1.67 14.41 3.73
N ALA A 56 -0.73 13.85 4.47
CA ALA A 56 -0.01 14.57 5.51
C ALA A 56 0.88 15.66 4.88
N PRO A 57 0.99 16.85 5.52
CA PRO A 57 1.93 17.86 5.07
C PRO A 57 3.38 17.36 5.09
N GLU A 58 4.15 17.71 4.06
CA GLU A 58 5.58 17.33 3.91
C GLU A 58 6.44 17.72 5.14
N ALA A 59 6.06 18.77 5.88
CA ALA A 59 6.75 19.17 7.11
C ALA A 59 6.76 18.09 8.21
N TYR A 60 5.95 17.04 8.06
CA TYR A 60 5.85 15.92 8.99
C TYR A 60 6.48 14.61 8.47
N GLY A 61 7.05 14.61 7.25
CA GLY A 61 7.66 13.43 6.63
C GLY A 61 7.96 13.61 5.16
#